data_AF-A0A7C3YAV5-F1
#
_entry.id   AF-A0A7C3YAV5-F1
#
_cell.length_a   1.000
_cell.length_b   1.000
_cell.length_c   1.000
_cell.angle_alpha   90.00
_cell.angle_beta   90.00
_cell.angle_gamma   90.00
#
_symmetry.space_group_name_H-M   'P 1'
#
loop_
_entity.id
_entity.type
_entity.pdbx_description
1 polymer ?
#
loop_
_entity_poly.entity_id
_entity_poly.type
_entity_poly.pdbx_seq_one_letter_code
_entity_poly.pdbx_strand_id
1 'polypeptide(L)'
;MKITRCPECGSGSLVEDYDQGEIICQQCGLVINENVLNQGPEWRAFTKEEKEERGRVGIPTSFSIHDKGLSTVIEQVNRDSYGRRLPLDRRLEMLRLRKWQIRTRV
;
A
#
# COMPACT_ATOMS: atom_id res chain seq x y z
N MET A 1 2.16 -19.45 -0.07
CA MET A 1 2.29 -20.77 -0.72
C MET A 1 1.25 -20.82 -1.83
N LYS A 2 1.62 -20.99 -3.11
CA LYS A 2 0.66 -20.97 -4.22
C LYS A 2 0.23 -22.39 -4.52
N ILE A 3 -1.04 -22.73 -4.28
CA ILE A 3 -1.57 -24.08 -4.53
C ILE A 3 -1.86 -24.20 -6.02
N THR A 4 -1.19 -25.13 -6.68
CA THR A 4 -1.28 -25.30 -8.15
C THR A 4 -2.01 -26.58 -8.56
N ARG A 5 -2.28 -27.50 -7.62
CA ARG A 5 -2.91 -28.79 -7.90
C ARG A 5 -3.82 -29.21 -6.74
N CYS A 6 -4.89 -29.90 -7.08
CA CYS A 6 -5.78 -30.55 -6.12
C CYS A 6 -5.10 -31.79 -5.50
N PRO A 7 -5.13 -31.98 -4.17
CA PRO A 7 -4.54 -33.16 -3.52
C PRO A 7 -5.31 -34.46 -3.78
N GLU A 8 -6.62 -34.39 -4.05
CA GLU A 8 -7.49 -35.56 -4.29
C GLU A 8 -7.38 -36.07 -5.74
N CYS A 9 -7.65 -35.20 -6.72
CA CYS A 9 -7.73 -35.61 -8.13
C CYS A 9 -6.49 -35.24 -8.97
N GLY A 10 -5.51 -34.54 -8.39
CA GLY A 10 -4.30 -34.11 -9.08
C GLY A 10 -4.50 -33.06 -10.18
N SER A 11 -5.74 -32.58 -10.40
CA SER A 11 -6.04 -31.61 -11.45
C SER A 11 -5.53 -30.21 -11.09
N GLY A 12 -5.18 -29.42 -12.13
CA GLY A 12 -4.81 -28.01 -12.00
C GLY A 12 -5.99 -27.04 -12.20
N SER A 13 -7.20 -27.56 -12.40
CA SER A 13 -8.43 -26.79 -12.60
C SER A 13 -8.98 -26.29 -11.26
N LEU A 14 -8.36 -25.23 -10.76
CA LEU A 14 -8.76 -24.55 -9.53
C LEU A 14 -9.48 -23.24 -9.87
N VAL A 15 -10.62 -23.01 -9.24
CA VAL A 15 -11.37 -21.76 -9.31
C VAL A 15 -11.38 -21.11 -7.94
N GLU A 16 -11.20 -19.80 -7.94
CA GLU A 16 -11.28 -18.96 -6.75
C GLU A 16 -12.68 -18.33 -6.71
N ASP A 17 -13.43 -18.61 -5.65
CA ASP A 17 -14.69 -17.95 -5.35
C ASP A 17 -14.38 -16.74 -4.46
N TYR A 18 -14.46 -15.55 -5.05
CA TYR A 18 -14.17 -14.29 -4.35
C TYR A 18 -15.25 -13.88 -3.34
N ASP A 19 -16.48 -14.39 -3.48
CA ASP A 19 -17.59 -14.01 -2.60
C ASP A 19 -17.49 -14.77 -1.26
N GLN A 20 -17.06 -16.04 -1.30
CA GLN A 20 -16.83 -16.85 -0.10
C GLN A 20 -15.35 -16.86 0.37
N GLY A 21 -14.41 -16.46 -0.49
CA GLY A 21 -12.98 -16.50 -0.19
C GLY A 21 -12.41 -17.92 -0.24
N GLU A 22 -12.95 -18.76 -1.12
CA GLU A 22 -12.63 -20.18 -1.22
C GLU A 22 -11.86 -20.52 -2.51
N ILE A 23 -11.01 -21.55 -2.46
CA ILE A 23 -10.40 -22.16 -3.65
C ILE A 23 -10.98 -23.54 -3.85
N ILE A 24 -11.72 -23.72 -4.93
CA ILE A 24 -12.49 -24.93 -5.23
C ILE A 24 -11.88 -25.62 -6.46
N CYS A 25 -11.71 -26.93 -6.38
CA CYS A 25 -11.38 -27.74 -7.55
C CYS A 25 -12.62 -27.95 -8.41
N GLN A 26 -12.60 -27.54 -9.68
CA GLN A 26 -13.75 -27.73 -10.59
C GLN A 26 -14.04 -29.20 -10.92
N GLN A 27 -13.07 -30.09 -10.74
CA GLN A 27 -13.18 -31.47 -11.21
C GLN A 27 -13.71 -32.43 -10.16
N CYS A 28 -13.41 -32.19 -8.88
CA CYS A 28 -13.88 -33.02 -7.76
C CYS A 28 -14.74 -32.25 -6.75
N GLY A 29 -14.85 -30.93 -6.86
CA GLY A 29 -15.61 -30.09 -5.93
C GLY A 29 -14.94 -29.88 -4.56
N LEU A 30 -13.72 -30.38 -4.37
CA LEU A 30 -12.98 -30.19 -3.11
C LEU A 30 -12.67 -28.71 -2.88
N VAL A 31 -13.03 -28.22 -1.70
CA VAL A 31 -12.56 -26.93 -1.19
C VAL A 31 -11.15 -27.13 -0.60
N ILE A 32 -10.18 -26.48 -1.23
CA ILE A 32 -8.76 -26.63 -0.91
C ILE A 32 -8.33 -25.61 0.15
N ASN A 33 -8.95 -24.44 0.15
CA ASN A 33 -8.67 -23.37 1.09
C ASN A 33 -9.94 -22.53 1.30
N GLU A 34 -10.24 -22.18 2.55
CA GLU A 34 -11.49 -21.52 2.99
C GLU A 34 -11.25 -20.11 3.55
N ASN A 35 -10.04 -19.54 3.43
CA ASN A 35 -9.73 -18.20 3.95
C ASN A 35 -8.75 -17.48 3.03
N VAL A 36 -9.11 -17.30 1.77
CA VAL A 36 -8.28 -16.50 0.86
C VAL A 36 -8.40 -15.03 1.22
N LEU A 37 -7.33 -14.52 1.83
CA LEU A 37 -7.21 -13.09 2.09
C LEU A 37 -7.12 -12.34 0.77
N ASN A 38 -8.08 -11.44 0.56
CA ASN A 38 -8.08 -10.55 -0.58
C ASN A 38 -6.90 -9.56 -0.42
N GLN A 39 -5.83 -9.76 -1.20
CA GLN A 39 -4.63 -8.91 -1.16
C GLN A 39 -4.79 -7.62 -1.98
N GLY A 40 -5.96 -7.41 -2.59
CA GLY A 40 -6.31 -6.16 -3.23
C GLY A 40 -6.37 -5.02 -2.21
N PRO A 41 -6.36 -3.75 -2.68
CA PRO A 41 -6.62 -2.63 -1.80
C PRO A 41 -7.95 -2.88 -1.08
N GLU A 42 -7.94 -2.91 0.25
CA GLU A 42 -9.11 -3.20 1.10
C GLU A 42 -10.31 -2.28 0.80
N TRP A 43 -10.11 -1.22 0.01
CA TRP A 43 -11.13 -0.22 -0.30
C TRP A 43 -11.12 0.21 -1.76
N ARG A 44 -12.28 0.10 -2.40
CA ARG A 44 -12.63 0.87 -3.59
C ARG A 44 -12.89 2.31 -3.16
N ALA A 45 -11.90 3.17 -3.28
CA ALA A 45 -12.06 4.60 -3.11
C ALA A 45 -12.30 5.24 -4.48
N PHE A 46 -13.38 5.99 -4.61
CA PHE A 46 -13.69 6.73 -5.83
C PHE A 46 -13.18 8.17 -5.76
N THR A 47 -13.01 8.65 -4.54
CA THR A 47 -12.53 9.99 -4.23
C THR A 47 -11.17 9.93 -3.55
N LYS A 48 -10.44 11.05 -3.57
CA LYS A 48 -9.12 11.14 -2.96
C LYS A 48 -9.21 11.09 -1.44
N GLU A 49 -10.25 11.71 -0.89
CA GLU A 49 -10.54 11.80 0.54
C GLU A 49 -10.85 10.41 1.12
N GLU A 50 -11.69 9.60 0.46
CA GLU A 50 -11.96 8.22 0.87
C GLU A 50 -10.69 7.35 0.82
N LYS A 51 -9.79 7.61 -0.14
CA LYS A 51 -8.54 6.88 -0.25
C LYS A 51 -7.60 7.21 0.90
N GLU A 52 -7.55 8.47 1.32
CA GLU A 52 -6.74 8.94 2.45
C GLU A 52 -7.31 8.45 3.80
N GLU A 53 -8.62 8.47 3.98
CA GLU A 53 -9.28 8.01 5.22
C GLU A 53 -9.14 6.50 5.41
N ARG A 54 -9.37 5.74 4.34
CA ARG A 54 -9.32 4.29 4.43
C ARG A 54 -7.89 3.76 4.40
N GLY A 55 -6.98 4.46 3.73
CA GLY A 55 -5.55 4.13 3.63
C GLY A 55 -4.83 3.89 4.96
N ARG A 56 -4.61 2.63 5.34
CA ARG A 56 -3.76 2.29 6.51
C ARG A 56 -2.26 2.51 6.27
N VAL A 57 -1.86 2.61 5.01
CA VAL A 57 -0.46 2.72 4.58
C VAL A 57 -0.27 3.89 3.64
N GLY A 58 0.97 4.36 3.55
CA GLY A 58 1.36 5.41 2.61
C GLY A 58 1.36 4.96 1.15
N ILE A 59 2.00 5.76 0.31
CA ILE A 59 2.15 5.52 -1.14
C ILE A 59 2.83 4.15 -1.37
N PRO A 60 2.38 3.35 -2.35
CA PRO A 60 3.03 2.08 -2.67
C PRO A 60 4.47 2.29 -3.14
N THR A 61 5.35 1.36 -2.76
CA THR A 61 6.74 1.39 -3.22
C THR A 61 6.84 0.97 -4.69
N SER A 62 7.67 1.65 -5.47
CA SER A 62 7.89 1.35 -6.88
C SER A 62 9.37 1.10 -7.18
N PHE A 63 9.69 -0.07 -7.74
CA PHE A 63 11.05 -0.43 -8.14
C PHE A 63 11.63 0.45 -9.24
N SER A 64 10.81 1.25 -9.93
CA SER A 64 11.28 2.21 -10.93
C SER A 64 11.98 3.43 -10.33
N ILE A 65 11.88 3.64 -9.01
CA ILE A 65 12.53 4.73 -8.28
C ILE A 65 13.72 4.15 -7.52
N HIS A 66 14.87 4.84 -7.52
CA HIS A 66 16.11 4.40 -6.86
C HIS A 66 15.89 4.02 -5.38
N ASP A 67 15.14 4.84 -4.64
CA ASP A 67 14.80 4.62 -3.23
C ASP A 67 13.48 3.85 -3.04
N LYS A 68 12.97 3.23 -4.10
CA LYS A 68 11.67 2.55 -4.13
C LYS A 68 10.48 3.42 -3.73
N GLY A 69 10.64 4.75 -3.73
CA GLY A 69 9.62 5.70 -3.27
C GLY A 69 9.49 5.82 -1.74
N LEU A 70 10.49 5.35 -0.97
CA LEU A 70 10.50 5.41 0.50
C LEU A 70 10.84 6.81 1.05
N SER A 71 11.25 7.75 0.20
CA SER A 71 11.56 9.11 0.63
C SER A 71 10.30 9.90 0.99
N THR A 72 10.36 10.62 2.11
CA THR A 72 9.31 11.54 2.55
C THR A 72 9.52 12.94 1.99
N VAL A 73 8.55 13.85 2.20
CA VAL A 73 8.64 15.26 1.81
C VAL A 73 8.41 16.13 3.05
N ILE A 74 9.34 17.04 3.34
CA ILE A 74 9.14 18.07 4.36
C ILE A 74 8.22 19.13 3.77
N GLU A 75 7.02 19.25 4.33
CA GLU A 75 6.01 20.17 3.84
C GLU A 75 6.45 21.64 3.98
N GLN A 76 5.96 22.51 3.09
CA GLN A 76 6.23 23.95 3.13
C GLN A 76 5.49 24.68 4.26
N VAL A 77 4.63 23.97 5.00
CA VAL A 77 3.89 24.52 6.14
C VAL A 77 4.89 24.89 7.24
N ASN A 78 4.95 26.18 7.57
CA ASN A 78 5.82 26.71 8.62
C ASN A 78 5.12 26.68 9.98
N ARG A 79 4.59 25.51 10.34
CA ARG A 79 3.94 25.26 11.64
C ARG A 79 4.55 24.06 12.33
N ASP A 80 4.54 24.07 13.66
CA ASP A 80 4.91 22.92 14.47
C ASP A 80 3.78 21.88 14.56
N SER A 81 4.04 20.76 15.25
CA SER A 81 3.06 19.69 15.47
C SER A 81 1.82 20.13 16.27
N TYR A 82 1.92 21.25 17.01
CA TYR A 82 0.82 21.87 17.74
C TYR A 82 0.11 22.96 16.93
N GLY A 83 0.47 23.16 15.66
CA GLY A 83 -0.13 24.14 14.76
C GLY A 83 0.36 25.59 14.96
N ARG A 84 1.34 25.84 15.84
CA ARG A 84 1.89 27.18 16.08
C ARG A 84 2.82 27.57 14.95
N ARG A 85 2.85 28.86 14.61
CA ARG A 85 3.74 29.37 13.55
C ARG A 85 5.19 29.31 14.02
N LEU A 86 6.07 28.77 13.18
CA LEU A 86 7.51 28.73 13.46
C LEU A 86 8.07 30.15 13.54
N PRO A 87 9.00 30.45 14.47
CA PRO A 87 9.75 31.71 14.48
C PRO A 87 10.68 31.81 13.27
N LEU A 88 11.15 33.03 12.96
CA LEU A 88 11.93 33.31 11.74
C LEU A 88 13.18 32.42 11.64
N ASP A 89 13.94 32.29 12.73
CA ASP A 89 15.19 31.53 12.74
C ASP A 89 14.95 30.06 12.36
N ARG A 90 13.92 29.45 12.93
CA ARG A 90 13.51 28.07 12.61
C ARG A 90 13.00 27.93 11.17
N ARG A 91 12.33 28.95 10.63
CA ARG A 91 11.93 28.93 9.20
C ARG A 91 13.14 28.90 8.28
N LEU A 92 14.19 29.67 8.59
CA LEU A 92 15.41 29.68 7.80
C LEU A 92 16.13 28.32 7.85
N GLU A 93 16.15 27.67 9.01
CA GLU A 93 16.64 26.29 9.14
C GLU A 93 15.82 25.31 8.31
N MET A 94 14.49 25.35 8.42
CA MET A 94 13.58 24.49 7.64
C MET A 94 13.76 24.68 6.13
N LEU A 95 13.96 25.92 5.66
CA LEU A 95 14.24 26.21 4.26
C LEU A 95 15.54 25.54 3.78
N ARG A 96 16.58 25.52 4.63
CA ARG A 96 17.82 24.79 4.31
C ARG A 96 17.58 23.29 4.25
N LEU A 97 16.87 22.71 5.22
CA LEU A 97 16.55 21.28 5.25
C LEU A 97 15.76 20.84 4.02
N ARG A 98 14.72 21.61 3.64
CA ARG A 98 13.93 21.35 2.43
C ARG A 98 14.79 21.39 1.16
N LYS A 99 15.69 22.36 1.05
CA LYS A 99 16.63 22.45 -0.08
C LYS A 99 17.53 21.21 -0.16
N TRP A 100 18.05 20.74 0.97
CA TRP A 100 18.88 19.54 1.01
C TRP A 100 18.10 18.27 0.66
N GLN A 101 16.89 18.10 1.19
CA GLN A 101 16.03 16.95 0.89
C GLN A 101 15.72 16.82 -0.60
N ILE A 102 15.44 17.94 -1.29
CA ILE A 102 15.17 17.92 -2.73
C ILE A 102 16.42 17.47 -3.50
N ARG A 103 17.60 17.90 -3.07
CA ARG A 103 18.88 17.57 -3.71
C ARG A 103 19.28 16.11 -3.51
N THR A 104 18.91 15.50 -2.39
CA THR A 104 19.21 14.07 -2.12
C THR A 104 18.30 13.11 -2.86
N ARG A 105 17.16 13.58 -3.40
CA ARG A 105 16.16 12.74 -4.08
C ARG A 105 16.44 12.57 -5.59
N VAL A 106 17.66 12.86 -6.04
CA VAL A 106 18.08 12.73 -7.46
C VAL A 106 18.71 11.37 -7.67
#